data_AF-A0A973UMR3-F1
#
_entry.id   AF-A0A973UMR3-F1
#
_cell.length_a   1.000
_cell.length_b   1.000
_cell.length_c   1.000
_cell.angle_alpha   90.00
_cell.angle_beta   90.00
_cell.angle_gamma   90.00
#
_symmetry.space_group_name_H-M   'P 1'
#
loop_
_entity.id
_entity.type
_entity.pdbx_description
1 polymer ?
#
loop_
_entity_poly.entity_id
_entity_poly.type
_entity_poly.pdbx_seq_one_letter_code
_entity_poly.pdbx_strand_id
1 'polypeptide(L)' 'MPKVTVRYWAAAKAAAGIAEEPFDAATLAEALDAVRERHPGELTRVLRRCSFLVDG' A
#
# COMPACT_ATOMS: atom_id res chain seq x y z
N MET A 1 12.88 11.82 3.60
CA MET A 1 11.82 11.79 2.56
C MET A 1 10.48 12.06 3.22
N PRO A 2 9.46 12.58 2.52
CA PRO A 2 8.15 12.76 3.11
C PRO A 2 7.56 11.42 3.56
N LYS A 3 6.84 11.43 4.67
CA LYS A 3 6.26 10.24 5.30
C LYS A 3 4.76 10.18 5.01
N VAL A 4 4.32 9.07 4.45
CA VAL A 4 2.92 8.79 4.11
C VAL A 4 2.42 7.58 4.90
N THR A 5 1.12 7.54 5.17
CA THR A 5 0.45 6.38 5.77
C THR A 5 -0.39 5.70 4.71
N VAL A 6 -0.10 4.43 4.43
CA VAL A 6 -0.92 3.61 3.52
C VAL A 6 -1.95 2.86 4.35
N ARG A 7 -3.23 3.00 3.99
CA ARG A 7 -4.36 2.35 4.66
C ARG A 7 -4.97 1.32 3.72
N TYR A 8 -5.13 0.09 4.19
CA TYR A 8 -5.63 -1.02 3.41
C TYR A 8 -7.07 -1.36 3.78
N TRP A 9 -7.88 -1.67 2.76
CA TRP A 9 -9.27 -2.07 2.92
C TRP A 9 -9.55 -3.44 2.30
N ALA A 10 -10.56 -4.14 2.84
CA ALA A 10 -11.07 -5.42 2.34
C ALA A 10 -9.95 -6.44 2.01
N ALA A 11 -9.86 -6.89 0.76
CA ALA A 11 -8.87 -7.88 0.32
C ALA A 11 -7.42 -7.41 0.48
N ALA A 12 -7.15 -6.11 0.34
CA ALA A 12 -5.81 -5.57 0.55
C ALA A 12 -5.41 -5.67 2.03
N LYS A 13 -6.34 -5.37 2.96
CA LYS A 13 -6.11 -5.53 4.39
C LYS A 13 -5.86 -6.98 4.77
N ALA A 14 -6.67 -7.90 4.23
CA ALA A 14 -6.49 -9.32 4.47
C ALA A 14 -5.14 -9.82 3.96
N ALA A 15 -4.69 -9.35 2.78
CA ALA A 15 -3.41 -9.72 2.20
C ALA A 15 -2.21 -9.09 2.91
N ALA A 16 -2.32 -7.84 3.36
CA ALA A 16 -1.27 -7.14 4.11
C ALA A 16 -1.16 -7.62 5.57
N GLY A 17 -2.22 -8.20 6.13
CA GLY A 17 -2.30 -8.60 7.54
C GLY A 17 -2.37 -7.41 8.52
N ILE A 18 -2.29 -6.18 8.02
CA ILE A 18 -2.31 -4.94 8.80
C ILE A 18 -3.29 -3.94 8.18
N ALA A 19 -3.88 -3.09 9.01
CA ALA A 19 -4.84 -2.07 8.56
C ALA A 19 -4.14 -0.88 7.91
N GLU A 20 -3.00 -0.47 8.44
CA GLU A 20 -2.23 0.67 7.96
C GLU A 20 -0.78 0.60 8.41
N GLU A 21 0.11 1.22 7.65
CA GLU A 21 1.53 1.30 8.00
C GLU A 21 2.20 2.53 7.33
N PRO A 22 3.30 3.03 7.89
CA PRO A 22 4.02 4.17 7.34
C PRO A 22 5.01 3.77 6.23
N PHE A 23 5.23 4.70 5.30
CA PHE A 23 6.25 4.62 4.25
C PHE A 23 6.92 5.97 4.03
N ASP A 24 8.19 5.95 3.63
CA ASP A 24 8.89 7.11 3.12
C ASP A 24 8.75 7.13 1.59
N ALA A 25 7.97 8.07 1.05
CA ALA A 25 7.68 8.15 -0.38
C ALA A 25 7.23 9.55 -0.77
N ALA A 26 7.74 10.07 -1.89
CA ALA A 26 7.34 11.36 -2.46
C ALA A 26 6.20 11.21 -3.48
N THR A 27 5.98 10.01 -4.02
CA THR A 27 4.91 9.75 -4.99
C THR A 27 4.10 8.51 -4.61
N LEU A 28 2.89 8.40 -5.16
CA LEU A 28 2.08 7.18 -5.02
C LEU A 28 2.80 5.97 -5.63
N ALA A 29 3.54 6.14 -6.73
CA ALA A 29 4.30 5.05 -7.35
C ALA A 29 5.36 4.51 -6.40
N GLU A 30 6.17 5.39 -5.81
CA GLU A 30 7.19 5.02 -4.80
C GLU A 30 6.57 4.31 -3.59
N ALA A 31 5.45 4.83 -3.08
CA ALA A 31 4.75 4.20 -1.98
C ALA A 31 4.29 2.77 -2.33
N LEU A 32 3.72 2.58 -3.52
CA LEU A 32 3.26 1.27 -3.98
C LEU A 32 4.40 0.28 -4.23
N ASP A 33 5.56 0.75 -4.70
CA ASP A 33 6.73 -0.08 -4.86
C ASP A 33 7.26 -0.55 -3.50
N ALA A 34 7.39 0.36 -2.53
CA ALA A 34 7.79 0.01 -1.17
C ALA A 34 6.80 -0.95 -0.48
N VAL A 35 5.49 -0.79 -0.72
CA VAL A 35 4.45 -1.73 -0.24
C VAL A 35 4.68 -3.13 -0.82
N ARG A 36 4.96 -3.25 -2.13
CA ARG A 36 5.18 -4.54 -2.82
C ARG A 36 6.45 -5.22 -2.36
N GLU A 37 7.51 -4.46 -2.11
CA GLU A 37 8.76 -4.96 -1.56
C GLU A 37 8.58 -5.54 -0.16
N ARG A 38 7.79 -4.85 0.69
CA ARG A 38 7.55 -5.30 2.07
C ARG A 38 6.57 -6.46 2.18
N HIS A 39 5.57 -6.48 1.30
CA HIS A 39 4.51 -7.49 1.27
C HIS A 39 4.51 -8.20 -0.09
N PRO A 40 5.54 -9.02 -0.37
CA PRO A 40 5.57 -9.80 -1.59
C PRO A 40 4.43 -10.83 -1.60
N GLY A 41 3.98 -11.21 -2.80
CA GLY A 41 2.93 -12.22 -2.96
C GLY A 41 1.54 -11.60 -3.15
N GLU A 42 0.57 -12.00 -2.33
CA GLU A 42 -0.84 -11.73 -2.65
C GLU A 42 -1.19 -10.24 -2.64
N LEU A 43 -0.62 -9.44 -1.75
CA LEU A 43 -0.88 -8.00 -1.75
C LEU A 43 -0.48 -7.36 -3.09
N THR A 44 0.64 -7.77 -3.67
CA THR A 44 1.08 -7.30 -4.99
C THR A 44 0.07 -7.59 -6.10
N ARG A 45 -0.63 -8.74 -6.03
CA ARG A 45 -1.68 -9.10 -6.99
C ARG A 45 -2.95 -8.31 -6.76
N VAL A 46 -3.37 -8.16 -5.50
CA VAL A 46 -4.56 -7.36 -5.13
C VAL A 46 -4.42 -5.92 -5.61
N LEU A 47 -3.25 -5.29 -5.40
CA LEU A 47 -3.03 -3.89 -5.77
C LEU A 47 -3.21 -3.59 -7.26
N ARG A 48 -3.03 -4.58 -8.15
CA ARG A 48 -3.21 -4.39 -9.61
C ARG A 48 -4.67 -4.18 -10.02
N ARG A 49 -5.62 -4.49 -9.15
CA ARG A 49 -7.07 -4.38 -9.39
C ARG A 49 -7.76 -3.40 -8.44
N CYS A 50 -6.99 -2.58 -7.72
CA CYS A 50 -7.50 -1.59 -6.78
C CYS A 50 -7.48 -0.17 -7.37
N SER A 51 -8.37 0.67 -6.87
CA SER A 51 -8.26 2.13 -6.96
C SER A 51 -7.56 2.67 -5.71
N PHE A 52 -6.97 3.86 -5.82
CA PHE A 52 -6.25 4.52 -4.73
C PHE A 52 -6.87 5.89 -4.44
N LEU A 53 -6.91 6.26 -3.18
CA LEU A 53 -7.29 7.58 -2.70
C LEU A 53 -6.07 8.24 -2.07
N VAL A 54 -5.90 9.53 -2.31
CA VAL A 54 -4.90 10.37 -1.64
C VAL A 54 -5.68 11.35 -0.79
N ASP A 55 -5.50 11.26 0.52
CA ASP A 55 -6.20 12.08 1.53
C ASP A 55 -7.74 12.08 1.41
N GLY A 56 -8.33 10.90 1.20
CA GLY A 56 -9.79 10.68 1.10
C GLY A 56 -10.36 9.62 2.03
#